data_AF-A0A2J7YQK7-F1
#
_entry.id   AF-A0A2J7YQK7-F1
#
_cell.length_a   1.000
_cell.length_b   1.000
_cell.length_c   1.000
_cell.angle_alpha   90.00
_cell.angle_beta   90.00
_cell.angle_gamma   90.00
#
_symmetry.space_group_name_H-M   'P 1'
#
loop_
_entity.id
_entity.type
_entity.pdbx_description
1 polymer ?
#
loop_
_entity_poly.entity_id
_entity_poly.type
_entity_poly.pdbx_seq_one_letter_code
_entity_poly.pdbx_strand_id
1 'polypeptide(L)' 'MTVTLMPDIKFNAVEPGTTATDLTAAFGVGRTPEESARVVVRFATLGADGPTGTFRDENGEIPW' A
#
# COMPACT_ATOMS: atom_id res chain seq x y z
N MET A 1 8.29 -15.77 29.83
CA MET A 1 8.19 -14.78 28.74
C MET A 1 7.05 -15.21 27.85
N THR A 2 5.94 -14.48 27.88
CA THR A 2 4.76 -14.75 27.05
C THR A 2 4.81 -13.84 25.84
N VAL A 3 4.66 -14.39 24.64
CA VAL A 3 4.50 -13.60 23.41
C VAL A 3 3.03 -13.23 23.29
N THR A 4 2.74 -11.94 23.14
CA THR A 4 1.39 -11.45 22.84
C THR A 4 1.21 -11.37 21.33
N LEU A 5 0.21 -12.06 20.79
CA LEU A 5 -0.20 -11.96 19.39
C LEU A 5 -1.20 -10.80 19.22
N MET A 6 -1.08 -10.05 18.13
CA MET A 6 -1.98 -8.93 17.78
C MET A 6 -2.71 -9.25 16.47
N PRO A 7 -3.75 -10.13 16.50
CA PRO A 7 -4.43 -10.62 15.30
C PRO A 7 -5.16 -9.53 14.52
N ASP A 8 -5.44 -8.39 15.17
CA ASP A 8 -6.16 -7.27 14.58
C ASP A 8 -5.26 -6.34 13.75
N ILE A 9 -3.93 -6.43 13.90
CA ILE A 9 -3.00 -5.64 13.09
C ILE A 9 -2.88 -6.28 11.70
N LYS A 10 -3.09 -5.45 10.68
CA LYS A 10 -2.95 -5.83 9.27
C LYS A 10 -1.60 -5.38 8.73
N PHE A 11 -0.94 -6.25 7.98
CA PHE A 11 0.32 -5.98 7.30
C PHE A 11 0.15 -6.28 5.81
N ASN A 12 0.39 -5.30 4.94
CA ASN A 12 0.35 -5.52 3.48
C ASN A 12 1.47 -4.74 2.81
N ALA A 13 1.96 -5.29 1.69
CA ALA A 13 2.79 -4.55 0.74
C ALA A 13 1.88 -3.86 -0.29
N VAL A 14 2.22 -2.64 -0.69
CA VAL A 14 1.39 -1.82 -1.58
C VAL A 14 2.24 -1.24 -2.70
N GLU A 15 1.77 -1.38 -3.92
CA GLU A 15 2.25 -0.64 -5.10
C GLU A 15 1.30 0.56 -5.29
N PRO A 16 1.78 1.81 -5.09
CA PRO A 16 0.94 2.99 -5.15
C PRO A 16 0.90 3.64 -6.53
N GLY A 17 1.34 2.96 -7.59
CA GLY A 17 1.63 3.52 -8.90
C GLY A 17 2.95 4.30 -8.94
N THR A 18 3.54 4.40 -10.12
CA THR A 18 4.63 5.34 -10.39
C THR A 18 4.18 6.76 -10.04
N THR A 19 4.79 7.35 -9.03
CA THR A 19 4.38 8.64 -8.46
C THR A 19 5.36 9.72 -8.87
N ALA A 20 4.88 10.87 -9.34
CA ALA A 20 5.69 12.05 -9.65
C ALA A 20 6.24 12.65 -8.35
N THR A 21 7.48 12.28 -8.02
CA THR A 21 8.23 12.72 -6.83
C THR A 21 9.66 13.03 -7.25
N ASP A 22 10.49 13.53 -6.34
CA ASP A 22 11.91 13.74 -6.62
C ASP A 22 12.63 12.45 -7.05
N LEU A 23 12.18 11.28 -6.58
CA LEU A 23 12.72 9.97 -6.97
C LEU A 23 12.51 9.66 -8.46
N THR A 24 11.41 10.14 -9.05
CA THR A 24 11.00 9.84 -10.43
C THR A 24 11.15 11.03 -11.38
N ALA A 25 11.53 12.21 -10.87
CA ALA A 25 11.57 13.46 -11.61
C ALA A 25 12.44 13.40 -12.88
N ALA A 26 13.61 12.76 -12.81
CA ALA A 26 14.52 12.63 -13.94
C ALA A 26 13.94 11.83 -15.13
N PHE A 27 12.93 11.01 -14.88
CA PHE A 27 12.26 10.21 -15.91
C PHE A 27 11.04 10.93 -16.50
N GLY A 28 10.56 12.01 -15.87
CA GLY A 28 9.38 12.75 -16.35
C GLY A 28 8.10 11.91 -16.38
N VAL A 29 7.99 10.90 -15.51
CA VAL A 29 6.86 9.98 -15.44
C VAL A 29 6.16 10.05 -14.08
N GLY A 30 4.97 9.47 -14.04
CA GLY A 30 4.23 9.24 -12.82
C GLY A 30 3.01 10.13 -12.68
N ARG A 31 2.08 9.66 -11.85
CA ARG A 31 0.86 10.37 -11.49
C ARG A 31 1.08 11.31 -10.31
N THR A 32 0.08 12.11 -9.97
CA THR A 32 0.19 13.03 -8.83
C THR A 32 0.42 12.29 -7.51
N PRO A 33 1.17 12.87 -6.55
CA PRO A 33 1.28 12.31 -5.20
C PRO A 33 -0.08 12.03 -4.55
N GLU A 34 -1.08 12.89 -4.78
CA GLU A 34 -2.43 12.74 -4.25
C GLU A 34 -3.13 11.49 -4.80
N GLU A 35 -2.96 11.17 -6.09
CA GLU A 35 -3.52 9.95 -6.68
C GLU A 35 -2.88 8.69 -6.11
N SER A 36 -1.54 8.67 -6.01
CA SER A 36 -0.82 7.53 -5.43
C SER A 36 -1.11 7.34 -3.95
N ALA A 37 -1.21 8.44 -3.19
CA ALA A 37 -1.52 8.42 -1.77
C ALA A 37 -2.90 7.80 -1.49
N ARG A 38 -3.88 7.93 -2.38
CA ARG A 38 -5.19 7.27 -2.21
C ARG A 38 -5.06 5.75 -2.07
N VAL A 39 -4.12 5.12 -2.78
CA VAL A 39 -3.89 3.66 -2.67
C VAL A 39 -3.33 3.34 -1.28
N VAL A 40 -2.31 4.07 -0.82
CA VAL A 40 -1.71 3.86 0.51
C VAL A 40 -2.73 4.12 1.62
N VAL A 41 -3.48 5.22 1.54
CA VAL A 41 -4.51 5.59 2.52
C VAL A 41 -5.61 4.53 2.59
N ARG A 42 -6.06 3.98 1.45
CA ARG A 42 -7.04 2.88 1.42
C ARG A 42 -6.59 1.69 2.27
N PHE A 43 -5.31 1.33 2.23
CA PHE A 43 -4.76 0.24 3.06
C PHE A 43 -4.56 0.64 4.53
N ALA A 44 -4.16 1.89 4.78
CA ALA A 44 -3.99 2.41 6.13
C ALA A 44 -5.32 2.53 6.91
N THR A 45 -6.44 2.61 6.20
CA THR A 45 -7.78 2.74 6.79
C THR A 45 -8.64 1.47 6.64
N LEU A 46 -8.02 0.30 6.45
CA LEU A 46 -8.76 -0.96 6.36
C LEU A 46 -9.51 -1.29 7.66
N GLY A 47 -10.71 -1.83 7.52
CA GLY A 47 -11.46 -2.43 8.62
C GLY A 47 -10.91 -3.80 9.02
N ALA A 48 -11.49 -4.39 10.06
CA ALA A 48 -11.08 -5.69 10.60
C ALA A 48 -11.14 -6.83 9.56
N ASP A 49 -12.07 -6.76 8.61
CA ASP A 49 -12.24 -7.73 7.51
C ASP A 49 -11.30 -7.46 6.31
N GLY A 50 -10.43 -6.45 6.41
CA GLY A 50 -9.45 -6.13 5.39
C GLY A 50 -8.35 -7.20 5.25
N PRO A 51 -7.71 -7.28 4.07
CA PRO A 51 -6.66 -8.26 3.81
C PRO A 51 -5.44 -8.03 4.71
N THR A 52 -4.67 -9.10 4.93
CA THR A 52 -3.34 -9.06 5.54
C THR A 52 -2.46 -10.12 4.88
N GLY A 53 -1.17 -9.85 4.76
CA GLY A 53 -0.18 -10.72 4.12
C GLY A 53 -0.19 -10.68 2.59
N THR A 54 -0.68 -9.60 1.98
CA THR A 54 -0.80 -9.49 0.52
C THR A 54 0.12 -8.41 -0.09
N PHE A 55 0.38 -8.50 -1.39
CA PHE A 55 0.95 -7.43 -2.21
C PHE A 55 -0.10 -6.95 -3.21
N ARG A 56 -0.42 -5.65 -3.24
CA ARG A 56 -1.56 -5.12 -4.00
C ARG A 56 -1.29 -3.76 -4.63
N ASP A 57 -1.90 -3.50 -5.78
CA ASP A 57 -2.02 -2.17 -6.38
C ASP A 57 -3.49 -1.66 -6.27
N GLU A 58 -3.83 -0.64 -7.03
CA GLU A 58 -5.20 -0.13 -7.11
C GLU A 58 -6.19 -1.12 -7.75
N ASN A 59 -5.71 -2.02 -8.61
CA ASN A 59 -6.49 -2.97 -9.41
C ASN A 59 -6.72 -4.31 -8.72
N GLY A 60 -5.87 -4.70 -7.76
CA GLY A 60 -6.06 -5.95 -7.05
C GLY A 60 -4.82 -6.50 -6.39
N GLU A 61 -4.85 -7.81 -6.16
CA GLU A 61 -3.70 -8.55 -5.62
C GLU A 61 -2.73 -8.89 -6.74
N ILE A 62 -1.45 -8.74 -6.47
CA ILE A 62 -0.35 -9.08 -7.36
C ILE A 62 0.36 -10.29 -6.73
N PRO A 63 0.62 -11.37 -7.50
CA PRO A 63 1.42 -12.48 -7.03
C PRO A 63 2.82 -12.01 -6.58
N TRP A 64 3.31 -12.60 -5.50
CA TRP A 64 4.67 -12.39 -5.01
C TRP A 64 5.70 -13.18 -5.83
#